data_AF-A0A382ZS12-F1
#
_entry.id   AF-A0A382ZS12-F1
#
_cell.length_a   1.000
_cell.length_b   1.000
_cell.length_c   1.000
_cell.angle_alpha   90.00
_cell.angle_beta   90.00
_cell.angle_gamma   90.00
#
_symmetry.space_group_name_H-M   'P 1'
#
loop_
_entity.id
_entity.type
_entity.pdbx_description
1 polymer ?
#
loop_
_entity_poly.entity_id
_entity_poly.type
_entity_poly.pdbx_seq_one_letter_code
_entity_poly.pdbx_strand_id
1 'polypeptide(L)' 'MLGNITTRLINALSKISVEKENVVGVDITPGNIRVAQLERVKNDWVLSKLGYKYVEGARHLHEIRDDP' A
#
# COMPACT_ATOMS: atom_id res chain seq x y z
N MET A 1 25.78 6.23 -31.34
CA MET A 1 25.46 4.83 -30.96
C MET A 1 25.45 4.60 -29.45
N LEU A 2 26.32 5.24 -28.65
CA LEU A 2 26.35 5.13 -27.18
C LEU A 2 25.05 5.57 -26.47
N GLY A 3 24.41 6.66 -26.90
CA GLY A 3 23.18 7.18 -26.29
C GLY A 3 21.96 6.24 -26.37
N ASN A 4 21.93 5.33 -27.35
CA ASN A 4 20.82 4.39 -27.52
C ASN A 4 20.92 3.21 -26.54
N ILE A 5 22.14 2.86 -26.12
CA ILE A 5 22.40 1.76 -25.18
C ILE A 5 22.09 2.21 -23.75
N THR A 6 22.51 3.42 -23.38
CA THR A 6 22.20 4.01 -22.08
C THR A 6 20.69 4.19 -21.89
N THR A 7 19.99 4.69 -22.91
CA THR A 7 18.52 4.85 -22.86
C THR A 7 17.81 3.51 -22.66
N ARG A 8 18.28 2.44 -23.32
CA ARG A 8 17.74 1.09 -23.14
C ARG A 8 17.96 0.56 -21.72
N LEU A 9 19.15 0.79 -21.16
CA LEU A 9 19.48 0.37 -19.79
C LEU A 9 18.61 1.10 -18.77
N ILE A 10 18.47 2.43 -18.92
CA ILE A 10 17.63 3.26 -18.05
C ILE A 10 16.19 2.77 -18.11
N ASN A 11 15.63 2.53 -19.31
CA ASN A 11 14.26 2.03 -19.44
C ASN A 11 14.06 0.66 -18.78
N ALA A 12 15.03 -0.24 -18.87
CA ALA A 12 14.96 -1.55 -18.21
C ALA A 12 14.98 -1.41 -16.68
N LEU A 13 15.86 -0.56 -16.14
CA LEU A 13 15.94 -0.30 -14.71
C LEU A 13 14.70 0.43 -14.18
N SER A 14 14.19 1.41 -14.91
CA SER A 14 12.95 2.12 -14.56
C SER A 14 11.76 1.17 -14.51
N LYS A 15 11.66 0.21 -15.45
CA LYS A 15 10.62 -0.82 -15.43
C LYS A 15 10.70 -1.70 -14.19
N ILE A 16 11.90 -2.14 -13.81
CA ILE A 16 12.14 -2.92 -12.59
C ILE A 16 11.84 -2.10 -11.33
N SER A 17 12.11 -0.79 -11.33
CA SER A 17 11.84 0.09 -10.19
C SER A 17 10.34 0.32 -9.98
N VAL A 18 9.57 0.47 -11.07
CA VAL A 18 8.10 0.62 -11.01
C VAL A 18 7.43 -0.66 -10.50
N GLU A 19 7.96 -1.84 -10.84
CA GLU A 19 7.44 -3.11 -10.33
C GLU A 19 7.63 -3.30 -8.81
N LYS A 20 8.50 -2.51 -8.17
CA LYS A 20 8.74 -2.54 -6.72
C LYS A 20 7.87 -1.57 -5.92
N GLU A 21 6.83 -1.00 -6.53
CA GLU A 21 5.91 -0.13 -5.80
C GLU A 21 5.07 -0.96 -4.82
N ASN A 22 5.26 -0.71 -3.52
CA ASN A 22 4.49 -1.36 -2.46
C ASN A 22 3.12 -0.71 -2.36
N VAL A 23 2.06 -1.52 -2.33
CA VAL A 23 0.69 -1.02 -2.15
C VAL A 23 0.33 -1.15 -0.68
N VAL A 24 -0.16 -0.07 -0.08
CA VAL A 24 -0.61 -0.06 1.32
C VAL A 24 -2.10 0.27 1.37
N GLY A 25 -2.89 -0.65 1.91
CA GLY A 25 -4.30 -0.45 2.24
C GLY A 25 -4.46 -0.16 3.74
N VAL A 26 -5.26 0.85 4.07
CA VAL A 26 -5.63 1.17 5.45
C VAL A 26 -7.16 1.09 5.56
N ASP A 27 -7.63 0.23 6.46
CA ASP A 27 -9.04 0.09 6.81
C ASP A 27 -9.26 0.70 8.21
N ILE A 28 -10.13 1.69 8.27
CA ILE A 28 -10.43 2.46 9.49
C ILE A 28 -11.88 2.20 9.83
N THR A 29 -12.10 1.56 10.98
CA THR A 29 -13.43 1.31 11.52
C THR A 29 -13.50 1.77 12.98
N PRO A 30 -14.69 2.04 13.52
CA PRO A 30 -14.82 2.30 14.95
C PRO A 30 -14.20 1.15 15.75
N GLY A 31 -13.22 1.48 16.59
CA GLY A 31 -12.59 0.55 17.52
C GLY A 31 -11.27 -0.01 17.00
N ASN A 32 -10.97 0.09 15.71
CA ASN A 32 -9.74 -0.48 15.19
C ASN A 32 -9.28 0.12 13.85
N ILE A 33 -7.96 0.15 13.70
CA ILE A 33 -7.28 0.46 12.45
C ILE A 33 -6.55 -0.80 11.99
N ARG A 34 -6.70 -1.13 10.71
CA ARG A 34 -6.03 -2.26 10.06
C ARG A 34 -5.21 -1.74 8.91
N VAL A 35 -4.01 -2.29 8.76
CA VAL A 35 -3.09 -1.93 7.66
C VAL A 35 -2.64 -3.21 6.98
N ALA A 36 -2.77 -3.27 5.66
CA ALA A 36 -2.27 -4.37 4.86
C ALA A 36 -1.32 -3.81 3.80
N GLN A 37 -0.11 -4.36 3.73
CA GLN A 37 0.85 -4.04 2.67
C GLN A 37 0.94 -5.23 1.71
N LEU A 38 0.71 -4.95 0.44
CA LEU A 38 0.90 -5.89 -0.66
C LEU A 38 2.18 -5.53 -1.41
N GLU A 39 2.93 -6.55 -1.77
CA GLU A 39 4.10 -6.46 -2.64
C GLU A 39 3.84 -7.25 -3.91
N ARG A 40 4.32 -6.74 -5.03
CA ARG A 40 4.22 -7.45 -6.30
C ARG A 40 5.35 -8.47 -6.39
N VAL A 41 5.02 -9.75 -6.33
CA VAL A 41 5.97 -10.84 -6.56
C VAL A 41 5.67 -11.44 -7.92
N LYS A 42 6.54 -11.17 -8.90
CA LYS A 42 6.31 -11.50 -10.31
C LYS A 42 5.02 -10.84 -10.81
N ASN A 43 3.94 -11.60 -10.98
CA ASN A 43 2.66 -11.09 -11.46
C ASN A 43 1.53 -11.19 -10.43
N ASP A 44 1.84 -11.65 -9.22
CA ASP A 44 0.86 -11.82 -8.14
C ASP A 44 1.09 -10.76 -7.06
N TRP A 45 0.00 -10.37 -6.39
CA TRP A 45 0.06 -9.55 -5.19
C TRP A 45 0.15 -10.45 -3.97
N VAL A 46 1.21 -10.28 -3.19
CA VAL A 46 1.46 -11.06 -1.98
C VAL A 46 1.37 -10.13 -0.77
N LEU A 47 0.62 -10.55 0.25
CA LEU A 47 0.55 -9.83 1.52
C LEU A 47 1.90 -9.92 2.23
N SER A 48 2.63 -8.80 2.31
CA SER A 48 3.96 -8.75 2.91
C SER A 48 3.94 -8.31 4.37
N LYS A 49 2.98 -7.45 4.74
CA LYS A 49 2.77 -7.02 6.13
C LYS A 49 1.29 -6.87 6.44
N LEU A 50 0.93 -7.22 7.68
CA LEU A 50 -0.40 -7.00 8.25
C LEU A 50 -0.22 -6.37 9.63
N GLY A 51 -0.95 -5.29 9.89
CA GLY A 51 -0.97 -4.59 11.16
C GLY A 51 -2.40 -4.41 11.64
N TYR A 52 -2.60 -4.58 12.95
CA TYR A 52 -3.86 -4.30 13.63
C TYR A 52 -3.59 -3.45 14.85
N LYS A 53 -4.39 -2.41 15.05
CA LYS A 53 -4.37 -1.61 16.27
C LYS A 53 -5.79 -1.35 16.74
N TYR A 54 -6.09 -1.80 17.95
CA TYR A 54 -7.29 -1.38 18.66
C TYR A 54 -7.15 0.09 19.06
N VAL A 55 -8.21 0.87 18.86
CA VAL A 55 -8.25 2.29 19.23
C VAL A 55 -9.35 2.46 20.25
N GLU A 56 -8.93 2.71 21.49
CA GLU A 56 -9.80 2.94 22.64
C GLU A 56 -10.48 4.31 22.52
N GLY A 57 -11.75 4.42 22.95
CA GLY A 57 -12.57 5.63 22.75
C GLY A 57 -13.38 5.64 21.45
N ALA A 58 -13.52 4.49 20.79
CA ALA A 58 -14.35 4.34 19.60
C ALA A 58 -15.84 4.51 19.93
N ARG A 59 -16.30 5.73 19.71
CA ARG A 59 -17.70 6.12 19.64
C ARG A 59 -18.51 5.10 18.83
N HIS A 60 -19.70 4.73 19.33
CA HIS A 60 -20.60 3.86 18.56
C HIS A 60 -20.92 4.50 17.21
N LEU A 61 -21.20 3.72 16.16
CA LEU A 61 -21.52 4.24 14.82
C LEU A 61 -22.60 5.34 14.82
N HIS A 62 -23.50 5.33 15.80
CA HIS A 62 -24.53 6.36 15.98
C HIS A 62 -23.95 7.74 16.36
N GLU A 63 -22.86 7.79 17.12
CA GLU A 63 -22.22 9.03 17.56
C GLU A 63 -21.39 9.72 16.47
N ILE A 64 -20.93 8.99 15.45
CA ILE A 64 -20.15 9.55 14.32
C ILE A 64 -21.07 10.19 13.27
N ARG A 65 -22.32 9.70 13.16
CA ARG A 65 -23.31 10.22 12.20
C ARG A 65 -23.88 11.57 12.64
N ASP A 66 -24.03 11.76 13.95
CA ASP A 66 -24.79 12.89 14.50
C ASP A 66 -23.88 14.07 14.94
N ASP A 67 -22.55 13.91 14.92
CA ASP A 67 -21.54 14.96 15.21
C ASP A 67 -20.25 14.72 14.38
N PRO A 68 -20.17 15.24 13.13
CA PRO A 68 -19.09 14.95 12.18
C PRO A 68 -17.75 15.64 12.47
#